data_AF-A0A8S3X9U8-F1
#
_entry.id   AF-A0A8S3X9U8-F1
#
_cell.length_a   1.000
_cell.length_b   1.000
_cell.length_c   1.000
_cell.angle_alpha   90.00
_cell.angle_beta   90.00
_cell.angle_gamma   90.00
#
_symmetry.space_group_name_H-M   'P 1'
#
loop_
_entity.id
_entity.type
_entity.pdbx_description
1 polymer ?
#
loop_
_entity_poly.entity_id
_entity_poly.type
_entity_poly.pdbx_seq_one_letter_code
_entity_poly.pdbx_strand_id
1 'polypeptide(L)'
;MRNRRKPGSRRYKDYEDNLLNIAVELVKNKNISSYEAEKQFGIPRRTIANKVKLKHMKKIGSPSRLSKEEEDKIVEALILCGEYGCPLTRFELRMIVHNYLTKNNKLWIFNDKLPGERWVREFLNRHKEKLTLRSTQNIKSSRASKTITEYEEYFENLKKSLVNVKAHNIVNFDETNLTDDPGSQKCIFKREKNIQIRF
;
A
#
# COMPACT_ATOMS: atom_id res chain seq x y z
N MET A 1 15.32 10.41 5.14
CA MET A 1 15.05 11.14 6.39
C MET A 1 13.55 11.38 6.54
N ARG A 2 12.93 10.95 7.65
CA ARG A 2 11.61 11.46 8.06
C ARG A 2 11.82 12.92 8.48
N ASN A 3 11.11 13.87 7.87
CA ASN A 3 11.13 15.26 8.33
C ASN A 3 10.60 15.29 9.78
N ARG A 4 11.50 15.42 10.76
CA ARG A 4 11.10 15.71 12.14
C ARG A 4 10.56 17.15 12.17
N ARG A 5 9.46 17.36 12.89
CA ARG A 5 8.89 18.71 13.07
C ARG A 5 9.94 19.60 13.74
N LYS A 6 10.14 20.81 13.23
CA LYS A 6 10.98 21.81 13.90
C LYS A 6 10.35 22.14 15.27
N PRO A 7 11.12 22.17 16.37
CA PRO A 7 10.64 22.68 17.65
C PRO A 7 10.04 24.08 17.46
N GLY A 8 8.86 24.35 18.02
CA GLY A 8 8.15 25.62 17.84
C GLY A 8 7.35 25.76 16.53
N SER A 9 7.33 24.76 15.65
CA SER A 9 6.46 24.80 14.47
C SER A 9 4.97 24.76 14.87
N ARG A 10 4.14 25.57 14.20
CA ARG A 10 2.70 25.63 14.45
C ARG A 10 2.09 24.24 14.35
N ARG A 11 1.38 23.82 15.40
CA ARG A 11 0.64 22.55 15.39
C ARG A 11 -0.51 22.66 14.37
N TYR A 12 -0.45 21.81 13.37
CA TYR A 12 -1.45 21.76 12.31
C TYR A 12 -2.57 20.82 12.76
N LYS A 13 -3.77 21.37 12.99
CA LYS A 13 -4.99 20.67 13.43
C LYS A 13 -4.85 20.03 14.83
N ASP A 14 -5.01 20.85 15.86
CA ASP A 14 -4.98 20.45 17.28
C ASP A 14 -6.39 20.16 17.85
N TYR A 15 -7.31 19.68 17.01
CA TYR A 15 -8.68 19.39 17.41
C TYR A 15 -9.20 18.11 16.77
N GLU A 16 -10.11 17.42 17.45
CA GLU A 16 -10.78 16.23 16.93
C GLU A 16 -11.83 16.61 15.87
N ASP A 17 -11.92 15.78 14.83
CA ASP A 17 -12.89 15.99 13.74
C ASP A 17 -14.34 15.88 14.24
N ASN A 18 -14.61 15.00 15.20
CA ASN A 18 -15.95 14.81 15.77
C ASN A 18 -16.41 16.08 16.49
N LEU A 19 -15.55 16.65 17.35
CA LEU A 19 -15.84 17.91 18.06
C LEU A 19 -16.03 19.08 17.09
N LEU A 20 -15.21 19.14 16.02
CA LEU A 20 -15.37 20.16 14.98
C LEU A 20 -16.73 20.04 14.29
N ASN A 21 -17.17 18.83 13.93
CA ASN A 21 -18.44 18.63 13.24
C ASN A 21 -19.62 19.04 14.12
N ILE A 22 -19.62 18.66 15.40
CA ILE A 22 -20.63 19.06 16.39
C ILE A 22 -20.67 20.60 16.53
N ALA A 23 -19.51 21.23 16.69
CA ALA A 23 -19.42 22.69 16.80
C ALA A 23 -19.95 23.40 15.55
N VAL A 24 -19.67 22.86 14.36
CA VAL A 24 -20.16 23.40 13.09
C VAL A 24 -21.67 23.25 12.97
N GLU A 25 -22.25 22.11 13.38
CA GLU A 25 -23.71 21.90 13.37
C GLU A 25 -24.44 22.85 14.32
N LEU A 26 -23.96 23.00 15.56
CA LEU A 26 -24.57 23.91 16.54
C LEU A 26 -24.57 25.37 16.06
N VAL A 27 -23.49 25.81 15.44
CA VAL A 27 -23.39 27.17 14.88
C VAL A 27 -24.23 27.31 13.61
N LYS A 28 -24.32 26.27 12.77
CA LYS A 28 -25.14 26.27 11.55
C LYS A 28 -26.64 26.33 11.87
N ASN A 29 -27.06 25.64 12.94
CA ASN A 29 -28.44 25.64 13.44
C ASN A 29 -28.80 26.89 14.25
N LYS A 30 -27.86 27.84 14.41
CA LYS A 30 -28.00 29.07 15.23
C LYS A 30 -28.29 28.80 16.73
N ASN A 31 -27.97 27.62 17.23
CA ASN A 31 -28.12 27.29 18.66
C ASN A 31 -27.13 28.07 19.52
N ILE A 32 -25.89 28.22 19.04
CA ILE A 32 -24.82 28.96 19.73
C ILE A 32 -24.07 29.85 18.74
N SER A 33 -23.42 30.88 19.27
CA SER A 33 -22.55 31.74 18.47
C SER A 33 -21.21 31.05 18.17
N SER A 34 -20.56 31.43 17.06
CA SER A 34 -19.21 30.94 16.75
C SER A 34 -18.15 31.27 17.81
N TYR A 35 -18.39 32.25 18.67
CA TYR A 35 -17.53 32.62 19.80
C TYR A 35 -17.75 31.72 21.02
N GLU A 36 -19.01 31.37 21.27
CA GLU A 36 -19.39 30.44 22.33
C GLU A 36 -18.91 29.02 22.01
N ALA A 37 -19.00 28.60 20.75
CA ALA A 37 -18.43 27.35 20.28
C ALA A 37 -16.90 27.28 20.47
N GLU A 38 -16.18 28.39 20.33
CA GLU A 38 -14.73 28.44 20.61
C GLU A 38 -14.44 28.19 22.10
N LYS A 39 -15.21 28.79 23.01
CA LYS A 39 -15.07 28.56 24.45
C LYS A 39 -15.40 27.11 24.85
N GLN A 40 -16.44 26.54 24.25
CA GLN A 40 -16.92 25.21 24.61
C GLN A 40 -16.04 24.08 24.05
N PHE A 41 -15.56 24.22 22.81
CA PHE A 41 -14.83 23.15 22.10
C PHE A 41 -13.32 23.40 22.00
N GLY A 42 -12.83 24.59 22.38
CA GLY A 42 -11.40 24.96 22.25
C GLY A 42 -10.92 25.07 20.80
N ILE A 43 -11.84 25.10 19.83
CA ILE A 43 -11.55 25.19 18.41
C ILE A 43 -11.59 26.66 18.00
N PRO A 44 -10.55 27.19 17.31
CA PRO A 44 -10.53 28.59 16.92
C PRO A 44 -11.80 29.01 16.15
N ARG A 45 -12.43 30.10 16.58
CA ARG A 45 -13.71 30.61 16.01
C ARG A 45 -13.69 30.68 14.49
N ARG A 46 -12.57 31.13 13.92
CA ARG A 46 -12.39 31.30 12.47
C ARG A 46 -12.42 29.97 11.71
N THR A 47 -11.95 28.88 12.33
CA THR A 47 -12.02 27.52 11.79
C THR A 47 -13.47 27.06 11.68
N ILE A 48 -14.24 27.20 12.77
CA ILE A 48 -15.66 26.83 12.81
C ILE A 48 -16.44 27.66 11.77
N ALA A 49 -16.26 28.99 11.77
CA ALA A 49 -16.94 29.88 10.84
C ALA A 49 -16.61 29.58 9.36
N ASN A 50 -15.35 29.23 9.05
CA ASN A 50 -14.96 28.82 7.71
C ASN A 50 -15.64 27.51 7.29
N LYS A 51 -15.74 26.53 8.21
CA LYS A 51 -16.39 25.25 7.94
C LYS A 51 -17.91 25.38 7.77
N VAL A 52 -18.56 26.24 8.55
CA VAL A 52 -19.98 26.60 8.37
C VAL A 52 -20.20 27.19 6.96
N LYS A 53 -19.27 28.02 6.48
CA LYS A 53 -19.29 28.59 5.11
C LYS A 53 -18.75 27.64 4.03
N LEU A 54 -18.57 26.35 4.32
CA LEU A 54 -18.03 25.34 3.41
C LEU A 54 -16.68 25.71 2.78
N LYS A 55 -15.86 26.49 3.49
CA LYS A 55 -14.49 26.82 3.06
C LYS A 55 -13.53 25.72 3.48
N HIS A 56 -12.53 25.46 2.63
CA HIS A 56 -11.45 24.49 2.89
C HIS A 56 -11.98 23.08 3.24
N MET A 57 -12.93 22.58 2.45
CA MET A 57 -13.50 21.22 2.61
C MET A 57 -12.58 20.11 2.09
N LYS A 58 -11.61 20.47 1.23
CA LYS A 58 -10.63 19.52 0.72
C LYS A 58 -9.78 18.96 1.85
N LYS A 59 -9.31 17.72 1.65
CA LYS A 59 -8.35 17.09 2.56
C LYS A 59 -7.13 17.98 2.72
N ILE A 60 -6.66 18.06 3.94
CA ILE A 60 -5.46 18.81 4.30
C ILE A 60 -4.25 18.23 3.56
N GLY A 61 -3.46 19.11 2.96
CA GLY A 61 -2.26 18.76 2.20
C GLY A 61 -2.41 19.00 0.70
N SER A 62 -1.33 18.79 -0.05
CA SER A 62 -1.39 18.82 -1.51
C SER A 62 -2.27 17.66 -2.00
N PRO A 63 -3.11 17.89 -3.02
CA PRO A 63 -3.77 16.80 -3.72
C PRO A 63 -2.74 15.83 -4.31
N SER A 64 -3.18 14.60 -4.59
CA SER A 64 -2.40 13.63 -5.36
C SER A 64 -2.08 14.20 -6.74
N ARG A 65 -0.94 13.78 -7.28
CA ARG A 65 -0.49 14.18 -8.62
C ARG A 65 -1.38 13.59 -9.73
N LEU A 66 -1.88 12.38 -9.50
CA LEU A 66 -2.80 11.66 -10.38
C LEU A 66 -4.21 11.69 -9.79
N SER A 67 -5.22 11.52 -10.65
CA SER A 67 -6.61 11.35 -10.23
C SER A 67 -6.81 10.01 -9.51
N LYS A 68 -7.90 9.87 -8.76
CA LYS A 68 -8.23 8.61 -8.09
C LYS A 68 -8.42 7.47 -9.10
N GLU A 69 -9.14 7.74 -10.19
CA GLU A 69 -9.40 6.78 -11.26
C GLU A 69 -8.12 6.34 -11.97
N GLU A 70 -7.18 7.26 -12.20
CA GLU A 70 -5.87 6.93 -12.77
C GLU A 70 -5.08 6.03 -11.82
N GLU A 71 -5.05 6.36 -10.52
CA GLU A 71 -4.37 5.52 -9.53
C GLU A 71 -5.01 4.13 -9.43
N ASP A 72 -6.34 4.02 -9.42
CA ASP A 72 -7.03 2.73 -9.33
C ASP A 72 -6.71 1.82 -10.53
N LYS A 73 -6.67 2.34 -11.76
CA LYS A 73 -6.25 1.57 -12.95
C LYS A 73 -4.80 1.10 -12.86
N ILE A 74 -3.90 1.93 -12.32
CA ILE A 74 -2.50 1.54 -12.10
C ILE A 74 -2.42 0.41 -11.06
N VAL A 75 -3.21 0.48 -9.99
CA VAL A 75 -3.26 -0.57 -8.97
C VAL A 75 -3.76 -1.89 -9.56
N GLU A 76 -4.81 -1.86 -10.38
CA GLU A 76 -5.33 -3.04 -11.07
C GLU A 76 -4.25 -3.68 -11.97
N ALA A 77 -3.55 -2.88 -12.77
CA ALA A 77 -2.46 -3.36 -13.60
C ALA A 77 -1.32 -4.00 -12.78
N LEU A 78 -0.93 -3.38 -11.65
CA LEU A 78 0.10 -3.93 -10.75
C LEU A 78 -0.30 -5.29 -10.16
N ILE A 79 -1.57 -5.44 -9.76
CA ILE A 79 -2.10 -6.70 -9.23
C ILE A 79 -2.08 -7.78 -10.32
N LEU A 80 -2.59 -7.44 -11.49
CA LEU A 80 -2.68 -8.34 -12.64
C LEU A 80 -1.31 -8.84 -13.07
N CYS A 81 -0.32 -7.95 -13.19
CA CYS A 81 1.06 -8.32 -13.50
C CYS A 81 1.65 -9.29 -12.46
N GLY A 82 1.35 -9.08 -11.17
CA GLY A 82 1.76 -9.99 -10.11
C GLY A 82 1.11 -11.37 -10.21
N GLU A 83 -0.19 -11.44 -10.56
CA GLU A 83 -0.94 -12.68 -10.75
C GLU A 83 -0.44 -13.47 -11.98
N TYR A 84 0.00 -12.79 -13.04
CA TYR A 84 0.62 -13.42 -14.22
C TYR A 84 2.09 -13.83 -14.02
N GLY A 85 2.66 -13.67 -12.81
CA GLY A 85 4.05 -14.05 -12.54
C GLY A 85 5.09 -13.02 -13.01
N CYS A 86 4.67 -11.82 -13.40
CA CYS A 86 5.54 -10.71 -13.80
C CYS A 86 5.40 -9.52 -12.81
N PRO A 87 5.73 -9.69 -11.52
CA PRO A 87 5.52 -8.66 -10.51
C PRO A 87 6.45 -7.47 -10.72
N LEU A 88 5.88 -6.27 -10.71
CA LEU A 88 6.59 -5.04 -11.08
C LEU A 88 7.33 -4.41 -9.90
N THR A 89 8.50 -3.87 -10.17
CA THR A 89 9.36 -3.17 -9.23
C THR A 89 8.94 -1.71 -9.07
N ARG A 90 9.48 -1.04 -8.05
CA ARG A 90 9.28 0.42 -7.86
C ARG A 90 9.77 1.23 -9.06
N PHE A 91 10.83 0.77 -9.72
CA PHE A 91 11.38 1.47 -10.88
C PHE A 91 10.48 1.31 -12.10
N GLU A 92 10.00 0.09 -12.37
CA GLU A 92 9.06 -0.16 -13.48
C GLU A 92 7.75 0.59 -13.30
N LEU A 93 7.22 0.68 -12.07
CA LEU A 93 6.06 1.54 -11.79
C LEU A 93 6.31 2.99 -12.22
N ARG A 94 7.50 3.54 -11.95
CA ARG A 94 7.86 4.91 -12.36
C ARG A 94 7.90 5.03 -13.88
N MET A 95 8.45 4.03 -14.58
CA MET A 95 8.51 4.01 -16.04
C MET A 95 7.13 3.91 -16.66
N ILE A 96 6.28 3.00 -16.16
CA ILE A 96 4.90 2.81 -16.65
C ILE A 96 4.10 4.10 -16.50
N VAL A 97 4.20 4.75 -15.33
CA VAL A 97 3.51 6.01 -15.06
C VAL A 97 4.04 7.13 -15.94
N HIS A 98 5.35 7.23 -16.12
CA HIS A 98 5.94 8.21 -17.03
C HIS A 98 5.44 8.00 -18.46
N ASN A 99 5.46 6.77 -18.98
CA ASN A 99 4.97 6.43 -20.31
C ASN A 99 3.46 6.71 -20.46
N TYR A 100 2.67 6.41 -19.44
CA TYR A 100 1.25 6.77 -19.40
C TYR A 100 1.06 8.28 -19.53
N LEU A 101 1.85 9.08 -18.82
CA LEU A 101 1.76 10.54 -18.88
C LEU A 101 2.24 11.10 -20.22
N THR A 102 3.28 10.52 -20.82
CA THR A 102 3.74 10.85 -22.18
C THR A 102 2.63 10.64 -23.19
N LYS A 103 1.98 9.47 -23.18
CA LYS A 103 0.90 9.14 -24.12
C LYS A 103 -0.33 10.02 -23.96
N ASN A 104 -0.57 10.56 -22.76
CA ASN A 104 -1.74 11.41 -22.48
C ASN A 104 -1.42 12.91 -22.49
N ASN A 105 -0.23 13.34 -22.92
CA ASN A 105 0.21 14.75 -22.90
C ASN A 105 0.13 15.40 -21.50
N LYS A 106 0.45 14.64 -20.45
CA LYS A 106 0.38 15.06 -19.03
C LYS A 106 1.76 15.10 -18.33
N LEU A 107 2.84 15.21 -19.09
CA LEU A 107 4.21 15.20 -18.51
C LEU A 107 4.50 16.38 -17.58
N TRP A 108 3.78 17.50 -17.74
CA TRP A 108 3.83 18.66 -16.83
C TRP A 108 3.56 18.30 -15.36
N ILE A 109 2.87 17.19 -15.06
CA ILE A 109 2.59 16.74 -13.68
C ILE A 109 3.89 16.49 -12.88
N PHE A 110 4.95 16.02 -13.57
CA PHE A 110 6.27 15.76 -13.01
C PHE A 110 7.37 16.60 -13.69
N ASN A 111 7.01 17.71 -14.36
CA ASN A 111 7.94 18.58 -15.08
C ASN A 111 8.85 17.78 -16.05
N ASP A 112 8.23 16.93 -16.86
CA ASP A 112 8.87 16.06 -17.86
C ASP A 112 9.90 15.05 -17.30
N LYS A 113 9.92 14.88 -15.98
CA LYS A 113 10.79 13.91 -15.30
C LYS A 113 10.04 12.62 -14.95
N LEU A 114 10.80 11.57 -14.69
CA LEU A 114 10.28 10.36 -14.06
C LEU A 114 9.67 10.68 -12.69
N PRO A 115 8.54 10.06 -12.32
CA PRO A 115 8.01 10.15 -10.96
C PRO A 115 9.10 9.81 -9.94
N GLY A 116 9.23 10.61 -8.88
CA GLY A 116 10.28 10.41 -7.89
C GLY A 116 10.03 9.23 -6.95
N GLU A 117 11.08 8.74 -6.28
CA GLU A 117 10.98 7.65 -5.30
C GLU A 117 10.04 7.98 -4.12
N ARG A 118 9.97 9.27 -3.77
CA ARG A 118 9.02 9.76 -2.77
C ARG A 118 7.58 9.55 -3.22
N TRP A 119 7.27 9.83 -4.49
CA TRP A 119 5.93 9.65 -5.03
C TRP A 119 5.51 8.18 -5.00
N VAL A 120 6.39 7.27 -5.40
CA VAL A 120 6.14 5.81 -5.32
C VAL A 120 5.80 5.38 -3.90
N ARG A 121 6.59 5.82 -2.92
CA ARG A 121 6.35 5.50 -1.51
C ARG A 121 5.00 6.02 -1.01
N GLU A 122 4.65 7.26 -1.38
CA GLU A 122 3.37 7.85 -1.02
C GLU A 122 2.20 7.15 -1.72
N PHE A 123 2.36 6.74 -2.98
CA PHE A 123 1.39 5.93 -3.74
C PHE A 123 1.14 4.58 -3.06
N LEU A 124 2.20 3.82 -2.76
CA LEU A 124 2.08 2.54 -2.07
C LEU A 124 1.46 2.69 -0.67
N ASN A 125 1.74 3.78 0.04
CA ASN A 125 1.14 4.04 1.34
C ASN A 125 -0.36 4.38 1.24
N ARG A 126 -0.80 5.06 0.17
CA ARG A 126 -2.23 5.30 -0.11
C ARG A 126 -2.96 3.99 -0.41
N HIS A 127 -2.30 3.06 -1.10
CA HIS A 127 -2.87 1.80 -1.56
C HIS A 127 -2.43 0.58 -0.74
N LYS A 128 -1.98 0.79 0.49
CA LYS A 128 -1.44 -0.25 1.38
C LYS A 128 -2.42 -1.39 1.71
N GLU A 129 -3.71 -1.14 1.55
CA GLU A 129 -4.76 -2.15 1.75
C GLU A 129 -4.83 -3.15 0.59
N LYS A 130 -4.40 -2.73 -0.62
CA LYS A 130 -4.43 -3.53 -1.85
C LYS A 130 -3.04 -4.03 -2.27
N LEU A 131 -1.99 -3.27 -1.96
CA LEU A 131 -0.62 -3.52 -2.43
C LEU A 131 0.37 -3.72 -1.28
N THR A 132 1.38 -4.55 -1.51
CA THR A 132 2.51 -4.73 -0.61
C THR A 132 3.80 -4.93 -1.39
N LEU A 133 4.93 -4.55 -0.81
CA LEU A 133 6.24 -4.91 -1.34
C LEU A 133 6.67 -6.25 -0.74
N ARG A 134 7.04 -7.23 -1.56
CA ARG A 134 7.63 -8.50 -1.12
C ARG A 134 8.96 -8.72 -1.84
N SER A 135 9.91 -9.33 -1.15
CA SER A 135 11.12 -9.83 -1.80
C SER A 135 10.76 -11.03 -2.66
N THR A 136 11.20 -11.03 -3.91
CA THR A 136 11.06 -12.18 -4.80
C THR A 136 12.14 -13.20 -4.52
N GLN A 137 11.83 -14.47 -4.70
CA GLN A 137 12.82 -15.54 -4.69
C GLN A 137 12.85 -16.18 -6.08
N ASN A 138 14.06 -16.36 -6.60
CA ASN A 138 14.22 -17.07 -7.86
C ASN A 138 13.94 -18.55 -7.62
N ILE A 139 12.97 -19.10 -8.34
CA ILE A 139 12.71 -20.53 -8.35
C ILE A 139 13.52 -21.17 -9.47
N LYS A 140 14.09 -22.36 -9.22
CA LYS A 140 14.75 -23.14 -10.27
C LYS A 140 13.70 -23.55 -11.32
N SER A 141 14.08 -23.52 -12.60
CA SER A 141 13.18 -23.92 -13.71
C SER A 141 12.58 -25.31 -13.51
N SER A 142 13.38 -26.26 -13.00
CA SER A 142 12.94 -27.61 -12.67
C SER A 142 11.85 -27.69 -11.59
N ARG A 143 11.76 -26.69 -10.71
CA ARG A 143 10.65 -26.56 -9.74
C ARG A 143 9.45 -25.88 -10.38
N ALA A 144 9.67 -24.86 -11.21
CA ALA A 144 8.59 -24.13 -11.88
C ALA A 144 7.82 -25.00 -12.90
N SER A 145 8.49 -25.98 -13.51
CA SER A 145 7.91 -26.86 -14.53
C SER A 145 7.01 -27.96 -13.98
N LYS A 146 6.92 -28.12 -12.64
CA LYS A 146 6.19 -29.22 -12.01
C LYS A 146 4.70 -28.94 -11.92
N THR A 147 3.92 -29.94 -12.30
CA THR A 147 2.46 -29.90 -12.32
C THR A 147 1.86 -30.38 -11.00
N ILE A 148 0.63 -29.95 -10.70
CA ILE A 148 -0.09 -30.37 -9.48
C ILE A 148 -0.24 -31.90 -9.44
N THR A 149 -0.51 -32.53 -10.58
CA THR A 149 -0.65 -33.99 -10.69
C THR A 149 0.63 -34.73 -10.34
N GLU A 150 1.81 -34.24 -10.77
CA GLU A 150 3.10 -34.82 -10.38
C GLU A 150 3.32 -34.71 -8.85
N TYR A 151 2.89 -33.59 -8.24
CA TYR A 151 2.98 -33.44 -6.78
C TYR A 151 2.06 -34.41 -6.06
N GLU A 152 0.80 -34.51 -6.47
CA GLU A 152 -0.18 -35.43 -5.87
C GLU A 152 0.29 -36.88 -5.99
N GLU A 153 0.74 -37.30 -7.17
CA GLU A 153 1.29 -38.63 -7.40
C GLU A 153 2.51 -38.92 -6.52
N TYR A 154 3.43 -37.95 -6.40
CA TYR A 154 4.59 -38.07 -5.53
C TYR A 154 4.18 -38.29 -4.06
N PHE A 155 3.25 -37.48 -3.54
CA PHE A 155 2.80 -37.60 -2.15
C PHE A 155 2.00 -38.89 -1.88
N GLU A 156 1.20 -39.35 -2.84
CA GLU A 156 0.50 -40.64 -2.74
C GLU A 156 1.49 -41.81 -2.71
N ASN A 157 2.52 -41.78 -3.56
CA ASN A 157 3.56 -42.81 -3.57
C ASN A 157 4.42 -42.76 -2.30
N LEU A 158 4.73 -41.56 -1.79
CA LEU A 158 5.44 -41.37 -0.53
C LEU A 158 4.63 -41.92 0.66
N LYS A 159 3.32 -41.69 0.68
CA LYS A 159 2.44 -42.21 1.73
C LYS A 159 2.45 -43.74 1.76
N LYS A 160 2.47 -44.39 0.59
CA LYS A 160 2.58 -45.85 0.47
C LYS A 160 3.94 -46.38 0.95
N SER A 161 5.04 -45.71 0.62
CA SER A 161 6.38 -46.16 1.01
C SER A 161 6.68 -45.96 2.49
N LEU A 162 6.00 -45.01 3.15
CA LEU A 162 6.15 -44.73 4.58
C LEU A 162 5.23 -45.58 5.48
N VAL A 163 4.43 -46.49 4.93
CA VAL A 163 3.59 -47.38 5.74
C VAL A 163 4.50 -48.21 6.67
N ASN A 164 4.22 -48.16 7.98
CA ASN A 164 4.99 -48.80 9.07
C ASN A 164 6.36 -48.18 9.40
N VAL A 165 6.74 -47.06 8.78
CA VAL A 165 7.93 -46.31 9.17
C VAL A 165 7.55 -45.32 10.28
N LYS A 166 8.12 -45.50 11.47
CA LYS A 166 7.90 -44.56 12.58
C LYS A 166 8.56 -43.21 12.26
N ALA A 167 7.94 -42.12 12.66
CA ALA A 167 8.41 -40.76 12.34
C ALA A 167 9.88 -40.51 12.79
N HIS A 168 10.32 -41.07 13.91
CA HIS A 168 11.70 -40.92 14.41
C HIS A 168 12.76 -41.66 13.57
N ASN A 169 12.35 -42.53 12.64
CA ASN A 169 13.25 -43.20 11.70
C ASN A 169 13.40 -42.42 10.38
N ILE A 170 12.68 -41.30 10.21
CA ILE A 170 12.76 -40.46 9.03
C ILE A 170 13.81 -39.38 9.29
N VAL A 171 14.94 -39.49 8.60
CA VAL A 171 16.06 -38.54 8.73
C VAL A 171 16.12 -37.70 7.46
N ASN A 172 16.22 -36.37 7.62
CA ASN A 172 16.51 -35.49 6.51
C ASN A 172 18.01 -35.55 6.19
N PHE A 173 18.36 -35.86 4.95
CA PHE A 173 19.73 -35.83 4.45
C PHE A 173 19.80 -34.82 3.29
N ASP A 174 20.04 -33.57 3.64
CA ASP A 174 20.14 -32.43 2.72
C ASP A 174 21.52 -31.78 2.90
N GLU A 175 22.25 -31.62 1.80
CA GLU A 175 23.51 -30.89 1.78
C GLU A 175 23.25 -29.38 1.63
N THR A 176 23.46 -28.63 2.70
CA THR A 176 23.48 -27.16 2.66
C THR A 176 24.72 -26.65 1.90
N ASN A 177 24.59 -26.52 0.59
CA ASN A 177 25.59 -25.87 -0.25
C ASN A 177 25.63 -24.35 -0.01
N LEU A 178 26.83 -23.78 0.07
CA LEU A 178 27.04 -22.34 -0.01
C LEU A 178 26.75 -21.91 -1.46
N THR A 179 25.62 -21.25 -1.68
CA THR A 179 25.22 -20.80 -3.01
C THR A 179 25.25 -19.27 -3.05
N ASP A 180 25.83 -18.72 -4.12
CA ASP A 180 25.78 -17.29 -4.39
C ASP A 180 24.33 -16.93 -4.79
N ASP A 181 23.63 -16.17 -3.94
CA ASP A 181 22.28 -15.65 -4.23
C ASP A 181 22.45 -14.37 -5.05
N PRO A 182 22.13 -14.35 -6.35
CA PRO A 182 22.28 -13.17 -7.20
C PRO A 182 21.40 -11.98 -6.75
N GLY A 183 20.60 -12.17 -5.70
CA GLY A 183 19.98 -11.11 -4.92
C GLY A 183 18.48 -11.05 -5.16
N SER A 184 17.72 -11.07 -4.07
CA SER A 184 16.28 -10.84 -4.11
C SER A 184 15.95 -9.36 -4.37
N GLN A 185 15.10 -9.10 -5.35
CA GLN A 185 14.54 -7.76 -5.57
C GLN A 185 13.17 -7.63 -4.90
N LYS A 186 12.81 -6.43 -4.46
CA LYS A 186 11.47 -6.15 -3.94
C LYS A 186 10.54 -5.73 -5.07
N CYS A 187 9.54 -6.56 -5.35
CA CYS A 187 8.48 -6.28 -6.29
C CYS A 187 7.16 -5.98 -5.55
N ILE A 188 6.24 -5.34 -6.27
CA ILE A 188 4.91 -4.95 -5.81
C ILE A 188 3.96 -6.10 -6.09
N PHE A 189 3.24 -6.53 -5.07
CA PHE A 189 2.27 -7.62 -5.11
C PHE A 189 0.93 -7.19 -4.56
N LYS A 190 -0.11 -7.95 -4.90
CA LYS A 190 -1.41 -7.90 -4.22
C LYS A 190 -1.22 -8.21 -2.73
N ARG A 191 -1.88 -7.44 -1.89
CA ARG A 191 -1.96 -7.72 -0.46
C ARG A 191 -3.11 -8.68 -0.23
N GLU A 192 -2.79 -9.93 0.04
CA GLU A 192 -3.75 -10.90 0.56
C GLU A 192 -4.08 -10.54 2.02
N LYS A 193 -5.37 -10.52 2.35
CA LYS A 193 -5.78 -10.56 3.76
C LYS A 193 -5.55 -11.99 4.22
N ASN A 194 -4.69 -12.19 5.22
CA ASN A 194 -4.58 -13.49 5.90
C ASN A 194 -5.95 -13.87 6.43
N ILE A 195 -6.67 -14.71 5.70
CA ILE A 195 -7.75 -15.50 6.26
C ILE A 195 -7.02 -16.53 7.11
N GLN A 196 -7.07 -16.37 8.43
CA GLN A 196 -6.64 -17.42 9.35
C GLN A 196 -7.51 -18.64 9.07
N ILE A 197 -7.03 -19.54 8.23
CA ILE A 197 -7.53 -20.91 8.21
C ILE A 197 -6.97 -21.52 9.50
N ARG A 198 -7.76 -21.46 10.56
CA ARG A 198 -7.51 -22.25 11.76
C ARG A 198 -7.77 -23.70 11.37
N PHE A 199 -6.70 -24.47 11.25
CA PHE A 199 -6.76 -25.93 11.34
C PHE A 199 -7.00 -26.33 12.80
#